data_AF-A0A5C3P2J7-F1
#
_entry.id   AF-A0A5C3P2J7-F1
#
_cell.length_a   1.000
_cell.length_b   1.000
_cell.length_c   1.000
_cell.angle_alpha   90.00
_cell.angle_beta   90.00
_cell.angle_gamma   90.00
#
_symmetry.space_group_name_H-M   'P 1'
#
loop_
_entity.id
_entity.type
_entity.pdbx_description
1 polymer ?
#
loop_
_entity_poly.entity_id
_entity_poly.type
_entity_poly.pdbx_seq_one_letter_code
_entity_poly.pdbx_strand_id
1 'polypeptide(L)'
;MFRGEEYADIVNTLDLDEEEEDEDVEPPQWVLEGKEYLASVSDEAWWRELVTAWFEFEAALKFPDGSLQANWLSPKSRPEEVKWWIGRARKYDKVPKIKSLEGFTTQLRKWWSRLQPTVRIPEDGDIWALEKTAPADPSKWSDVRRGGCNGIFMVLMCLSWW
;
A
#
# COMPACT_ATOMS: atom_id res chain seq x y z
N MET A 1 60.99 -23.26 -35.73
CA MET A 1 59.61 -23.74 -35.92
C MET A 1 58.75 -22.96 -34.94
N PHE A 2 57.96 -22.04 -35.49
CA PHE A 2 56.87 -21.22 -34.94
C PHE A 2 56.07 -21.88 -33.81
N ARG A 3 55.40 -21.23 -32.84
CA ARG A 3 55.10 -19.83 -32.40
C ARG A 3 54.49 -20.06 -30.99
N GLY A 4 54.85 -19.33 -29.94
CA GLY A 4 54.20 -18.08 -29.57
C GLY A 4 53.09 -18.32 -28.55
N GLU A 5 53.22 -17.64 -27.41
CA GLU A 5 52.29 -17.49 -26.30
C GLU A 5 50.82 -17.38 -26.76
N GLU A 6 49.94 -18.17 -26.16
CA GLU A 6 48.50 -18.09 -26.42
C GLU A 6 47.83 -17.18 -25.37
N TYR A 7 47.73 -15.92 -25.77
CA TYR A 7 46.64 -14.98 -25.51
C TYR A 7 46.03 -14.95 -24.09
N ALA A 8 46.54 -13.99 -23.32
CA ALA A 8 45.65 -13.12 -22.55
C ALA A 8 44.66 -12.44 -23.51
N ASP A 9 43.37 -12.70 -23.30
CA ASP A 9 42.17 -11.97 -23.75
C ASP A 9 41.01 -12.94 -23.46
N ILE A 10 40.08 -12.72 -22.53
CA ILE A 10 39.05 -11.67 -22.59
C ILE A 10 38.82 -11.18 -21.15
N VAL A 11 39.38 -10.01 -20.87
CA VAL A 11 38.73 -9.04 -19.99
C VAL A 11 37.37 -8.68 -20.58
N ASN A 12 36.41 -8.42 -19.71
CA ASN A 12 35.21 -7.62 -19.99
C ASN A 12 34.04 -8.32 -20.69
N THR A 13 33.33 -9.16 -19.92
CA THR A 13 31.88 -9.01 -19.84
C THR A 13 31.57 -8.72 -18.38
N LEU A 14 31.73 -7.44 -18.03
CA LEU A 14 30.84 -6.79 -17.09
C LEU A 14 29.42 -7.13 -17.57
N ASP A 15 28.78 -8.11 -16.93
CA ASP A 15 27.34 -8.04 -16.78
C ASP A 15 27.13 -6.78 -15.98
N LEU A 16 26.94 -5.71 -16.75
CA LEU A 16 26.53 -4.41 -16.28
C LEU A 16 25.34 -4.69 -15.36
N ASP A 17 25.55 -4.46 -14.07
CA ASP A 17 24.49 -4.00 -13.22
C ASP A 17 23.85 -2.84 -14.00
N GLU A 18 22.77 -3.15 -14.73
CA GLU A 18 21.80 -2.15 -15.13
C GLU A 18 21.37 -1.54 -13.81
N GLU A 19 22.07 -0.48 -13.40
CA GLU A 19 21.50 0.55 -12.55
C GLU A 19 20.22 0.93 -13.30
N GLU A 20 19.09 0.29 -12.94
CA GLU A 20 17.77 0.79 -13.26
C GLU A 20 17.82 2.23 -12.78
N GLU A 21 18.00 3.18 -13.70
CA GLU A 21 17.78 4.58 -13.41
C GLU A 21 16.41 4.61 -12.76
N ASP A 22 16.37 4.96 -11.47
CA ASP A 22 15.14 5.16 -10.73
C ASP A 22 14.43 6.33 -11.41
N GLU A 23 13.68 6.01 -12.46
CA GLU A 23 12.94 6.98 -13.24
C GLU A 23 11.90 7.57 -12.29
N ASP A 24 12.10 8.84 -11.91
CA ASP A 24 11.21 9.56 -11.02
C ASP A 24 9.82 9.64 -11.68
N VAL A 25 8.94 8.69 -11.33
CA VAL A 25 7.57 8.65 -11.86
C VAL A 25 6.79 9.80 -11.24
N GLU A 26 6.25 10.69 -12.08
CA GLU A 26 5.41 11.78 -11.59
C GLU A 26 4.14 11.25 -10.89
N PRO A 27 3.77 11.77 -9.71
CA PRO A 27 2.58 11.34 -9.01
C PRO A 27 1.31 11.66 -9.81
N PRO A 28 0.40 10.69 -10.01
CA PRO A 28 -0.84 10.96 -10.73
C PRO A 28 -1.76 11.87 -9.92
N GLN A 29 -2.60 12.64 -10.62
CA GLN A 29 -3.46 13.66 -10.03
C GLN A 29 -4.30 13.16 -8.83
N TRP A 30 -4.84 11.93 -8.90
CA TRP A 30 -5.66 11.37 -7.82
C TRP A 30 -4.88 11.20 -6.50
N VAL A 31 -3.57 10.92 -6.57
CA VAL A 31 -2.71 10.78 -5.37
C VAL A 31 -2.51 12.13 -4.73
N LEU A 32 -2.27 13.17 -5.54
CA LEU A 32 -2.11 14.54 -5.06
C LEU A 32 -3.40 15.04 -4.39
N GLU A 33 -4.55 14.86 -5.05
CA GLU A 33 -5.87 15.19 -4.48
C GLU A 33 -6.16 14.39 -3.21
N GLY A 34 -5.83 13.09 -3.20
CA GLY A 34 -5.98 12.24 -2.02
C GLY A 34 -5.10 12.69 -0.86
N LYS A 35 -3.85 13.07 -1.13
CA LYS A 35 -2.91 13.60 -0.13
C LYS A 35 -3.40 14.93 0.45
N GLU A 36 -3.85 15.85 -0.40
CA GLU A 36 -4.41 17.14 0.03
C GLU A 36 -5.65 16.93 0.91
N TYR A 37 -6.58 16.07 0.47
CA TYR A 37 -7.76 15.72 1.25
C TYR A 37 -7.35 15.15 2.61
N LEU A 38 -6.51 14.12 2.65
CA LEU A 38 -6.10 13.48 3.90
C LEU A 38 -5.36 14.47 4.81
N ALA A 39 -4.49 15.33 4.28
CA ALA A 39 -3.81 16.36 5.08
C ALA A 39 -4.80 17.36 5.70
N SER A 40 -5.93 17.64 5.04
CA SER A 40 -6.99 18.53 5.58
C SER A 40 -7.83 17.90 6.69
N VAL A 41 -7.79 16.57 6.86
CA VAL A 41 -8.61 15.84 7.85
C VAL A 41 -8.17 16.15 9.28
N SER A 42 -6.88 16.33 9.53
CA SER A 42 -6.34 16.57 10.87
C SER A 42 -4.95 17.20 10.84
N ASP A 43 -4.70 18.10 11.79
CA ASP A 43 -3.41 18.75 12.00
C ASP A 43 -2.46 17.97 12.94
N GLU A 44 -2.93 16.84 13.48
CA GLU A 44 -2.15 16.01 14.39
C GLU A 44 -0.90 15.43 13.73
N ALA A 45 0.23 15.47 14.46
CA ALA A 45 1.53 15.08 13.92
C ALA A 45 1.54 13.61 13.42
N TRP A 46 0.98 12.69 14.22
CA TRP A 46 0.89 11.27 13.88
C TRP A 46 0.08 11.03 12.59
N TRP A 47 -0.94 11.85 12.33
CA TRP A 47 -1.75 11.75 11.13
C TRP A 47 -0.99 12.25 9.90
N ARG A 48 -0.31 13.39 10.02
CA ARG A 48 0.55 13.93 8.94
C ARG A 48 1.70 12.99 8.60
N GLU A 49 2.28 12.34 9.59
CA GLU A 49 3.29 11.28 9.40
C GLU A 49 2.70 10.08 8.65
N LEU A 50 1.50 9.64 9.01
CA LEU A 50 0.80 8.55 8.32
C LEU A 50 0.52 8.89 6.84
N VAL A 51 0.04 10.11 6.56
CA VAL A 51 -0.24 10.57 5.19
C VAL A 51 1.05 10.65 4.37
N THR A 52 2.15 11.14 4.98
CA THR A 52 3.47 11.17 4.34
C THR A 52 3.98 9.77 4.05
N ALA A 53 3.90 8.84 5.02
CA ALA A 53 4.32 7.45 4.85
C ALA A 53 3.49 6.72 3.77
N TRP A 54 2.19 7.00 3.65
CA TRP A 54 1.39 6.46 2.55
C TRP A 54 1.85 7.01 1.19
N PHE A 55 2.14 8.31 1.09
CA PHE A 55 2.62 8.90 -0.17
C PHE A 55 3.98 8.31 -0.59
N GLU A 56 4.91 8.16 0.35
CA GLU A 56 6.20 7.49 0.13
C GLU A 56 6.01 6.02 -0.26
N PHE A 57 5.05 5.32 0.35
CA PHE A 57 4.69 3.96 -0.03
C PHE A 57 4.17 3.86 -1.47
N GLU A 58 3.32 4.79 -1.92
CA GLU A 58 2.86 4.83 -3.32
C GLU A 58 4.01 5.14 -4.29
N ALA A 59 4.91 6.06 -3.92
CA ALA A 59 6.10 6.39 -4.69
C ALA A 59 7.03 5.17 -4.83
N ALA A 60 7.26 4.43 -3.74
CA ALA A 60 8.04 3.19 -3.75
C ALA A 60 7.40 2.06 -4.58
N LEU A 61 6.10 2.16 -4.90
CA LEU A 61 5.41 1.27 -5.83
C LEU A 61 5.30 1.85 -7.24
N LYS A 62 5.93 3.00 -7.52
CA LYS A 62 5.90 3.72 -8.80
C LYS A 62 4.47 4.10 -9.21
N PHE A 63 3.63 4.48 -8.24
CA PHE A 63 2.24 4.93 -8.43
C PHE A 63 1.40 4.00 -9.33
N PRO A 64 1.19 2.73 -8.91
CA PRO A 64 0.64 1.71 -9.79
C PRO A 64 -0.82 2.03 -10.19
N ASP A 65 -1.20 1.64 -11.41
CA ASP A 65 -2.54 1.90 -11.92
C ASP A 65 -3.61 1.20 -11.05
N GLY A 66 -4.53 2.01 -10.52
CA GLY A 66 -5.68 1.55 -9.74
C GLY A 66 -6.73 0.77 -10.56
N SER A 67 -6.60 0.67 -11.88
CA SER A 67 -7.45 -0.15 -12.75
C SER A 67 -7.12 -1.64 -12.68
N LEU A 68 -5.86 -1.99 -12.35
CA LEU A 68 -5.39 -3.36 -12.30
C LEU A 68 -5.80 -4.03 -10.98
N GLN A 69 -6.54 -5.14 -11.07
CA GLN A 69 -7.02 -5.87 -9.89
C GLN A 69 -5.89 -6.41 -9.01
N ALA A 70 -4.70 -6.62 -9.57
CA ALA A 70 -3.52 -7.04 -8.81
C ALA A 70 -3.07 -6.00 -7.78
N ASN A 71 -3.49 -4.74 -7.94
CA ASN A 71 -3.20 -3.62 -7.03
C ASN A 71 -4.34 -3.38 -6.04
N TRP A 72 -5.38 -4.20 -6.01
CA TRP A 72 -6.52 -3.99 -5.13
C TRP A 72 -6.34 -4.74 -3.82
N LEU A 73 -6.70 -4.11 -2.72
CA LEU A 73 -6.93 -4.83 -1.48
C LEU A 73 -8.12 -5.79 -1.64
N SER A 74 -8.04 -6.95 -1.00
CA SER A 74 -9.12 -7.93 -1.03
C SER A 74 -10.44 -7.29 -0.58
N PRO A 75 -11.54 -7.41 -1.35
CA PRO A 75 -12.83 -6.84 -0.97
C PRO A 75 -13.53 -7.64 0.14
N LYS A 76 -13.01 -8.83 0.49
CA LYS A 76 -13.64 -9.73 1.45
C LYS A 76 -13.60 -9.14 2.85
N SER A 77 -14.78 -9.05 3.47
CA SER A 77 -14.99 -8.43 4.79
C SER A 77 -14.75 -6.92 4.86
N ARG A 78 -14.58 -6.24 3.72
CA ARG A 78 -14.47 -4.78 3.66
C ARG A 78 -15.78 -4.12 4.15
N PRO A 79 -15.72 -3.01 4.92
CA PRO A 79 -16.92 -2.31 5.36
C PRO A 79 -17.82 -1.88 4.20
N GLU A 80 -19.14 -1.98 4.39
CA GLU A 80 -20.13 -1.64 3.35
C GLU A 80 -20.07 -0.15 2.96
N GLU A 81 -19.67 0.73 3.89
CA GLU A 81 -19.39 2.15 3.67
C GLU A 81 -18.36 2.35 2.55
N VAL A 82 -17.29 1.55 2.56
CA VAL A 82 -16.23 1.61 1.53
C VAL A 82 -16.76 1.15 0.18
N LYS A 83 -17.51 0.04 0.16
CA LYS A 83 -18.14 -0.44 -1.06
C LYS A 83 -19.10 0.60 -1.65
N TRP A 84 -19.89 1.24 -0.81
CA TRP A 84 -20.82 2.30 -1.19
C TRP A 84 -20.10 3.52 -1.77
N TRP A 85 -18.98 3.92 -1.16
CA TRP A 85 -18.18 5.08 -1.56
C TRP A 85 -17.41 4.83 -2.88
N ILE A 86 -16.82 3.65 -3.04
CA ILE A 86 -16.19 3.23 -4.31
C ILE A 86 -17.20 3.25 -5.45
N GLY A 87 -18.42 2.71 -5.22
CA GLY A 87 -19.50 2.73 -6.21
C GLY A 87 -19.98 4.14 -6.60
N ARG A 88 -19.55 5.18 -5.88
CA ARG A 88 -19.84 6.60 -6.14
C ARG A 88 -18.63 7.38 -6.61
N ALA A 89 -17.65 6.69 -7.18
CA ALA A 89 -16.43 7.26 -7.73
C ALA A 89 -15.57 7.99 -6.69
N ARG A 90 -15.57 7.53 -5.43
CA ARG A 90 -14.64 7.98 -4.39
C ARG A 90 -14.67 9.49 -4.13
N LYS A 91 -15.86 10.08 -4.21
CA LYS A 91 -16.07 11.52 -4.02
C LYS A 91 -15.72 11.96 -2.60
N TYR A 92 -14.74 12.86 -2.46
CA TYR A 92 -14.27 13.40 -1.18
C TYR A 92 -15.32 14.28 -0.48
N ASP A 93 -16.17 14.96 -1.24
CA ASP A 93 -17.30 15.75 -0.76
C ASP A 93 -18.50 14.89 -0.30
N LYS A 94 -18.46 13.58 -0.57
CA LYS A 94 -19.56 12.62 -0.29
C LYS A 94 -19.04 11.38 0.42
N VAL A 95 -18.44 11.58 1.58
CA VAL A 95 -18.04 10.49 2.47
C VAL A 95 -19.27 9.70 2.97
N PRO A 96 -19.14 8.39 3.18
CA PRO A 96 -20.24 7.56 3.66
C PRO A 96 -20.64 7.94 5.09
N LYS A 97 -21.95 7.92 5.37
CA LYS A 97 -22.47 8.14 6.72
C LYS A 97 -22.26 6.88 7.57
N ILE A 98 -21.36 6.94 8.54
CA ILE A 98 -21.17 5.89 9.55
C ILE A 98 -22.39 5.88 10.48
N LYS A 99 -23.19 4.81 10.43
CA LYS A 99 -24.41 4.68 11.25
C LYS A 99 -24.12 4.26 12.70
N SER A 100 -23.12 3.40 12.86
CA SER A 100 -22.64 2.92 14.16
C SER A 100 -21.12 2.86 14.10
N LEU A 101 -20.47 3.70 14.91
CA LEU A 101 -19.01 3.74 14.98
C LEU A 101 -18.43 2.41 15.47
N GLU A 102 -19.09 1.77 16.44
CA GLU A 102 -18.70 0.45 16.95
C GLU A 102 -18.80 -0.63 15.86
N GLY A 103 -19.90 -0.66 15.10
CA GLY A 103 -20.08 -1.61 14.00
C GLY A 103 -19.11 -1.37 12.86
N PHE A 104 -18.81 -0.11 12.55
CA PHE A 104 -17.84 0.26 11.52
C PHE A 104 -16.41 -0.12 11.94
N THR A 105 -15.98 0.25 13.15
CA THR A 105 -14.64 -0.08 13.66
C THR A 105 -14.43 -1.58 13.80
N THR A 106 -15.45 -2.34 14.22
CA THR A 106 -15.41 -3.81 14.26
C THR A 106 -15.19 -4.42 12.87
N GLN A 107 -15.92 -3.93 11.86
CA GLN A 107 -15.74 -4.38 10.47
C GLN A 107 -14.39 -3.96 9.89
N LEU A 108 -13.94 -2.73 10.16
CA LEU A 108 -12.64 -2.22 9.72
C LEU A 108 -11.50 -3.06 10.31
N ARG A 109 -11.53 -3.36 11.62
CA ARG A 109 -10.55 -4.24 12.28
C ARG A 109 -10.55 -5.62 11.65
N LYS A 110 -11.73 -6.23 11.46
CA LYS A 110 -11.86 -7.55 10.81
C LYS A 110 -11.28 -7.56 9.39
N TRP A 111 -11.55 -6.51 8.61
CA TRP A 111 -11.01 -6.37 7.26
C TRP A 111 -9.48 -6.20 7.29
N TRP A 112 -8.97 -5.32 8.15
CA TRP A 112 -7.54 -5.03 8.26
C TRP A 112 -6.75 -6.25 8.75
N SER A 113 -7.23 -6.94 9.79
CA SER A 113 -6.59 -8.15 10.32
C SER A 113 -6.55 -9.27 9.28
N ARG A 114 -7.56 -9.39 8.41
CA ARG A 114 -7.59 -10.37 7.32
C ARG A 114 -6.49 -10.11 6.28
N LEU A 115 -6.15 -8.85 6.04
CA LEU A 115 -5.11 -8.47 5.08
C LEU A 115 -3.71 -8.69 5.66
N GLN A 116 -3.55 -8.72 6.98
CA GLN A 116 -2.24 -8.83 7.60
C GLN A 116 -1.61 -10.22 7.43
N PRO A 117 -0.26 -10.30 7.41
CA PRO A 117 0.46 -11.55 7.61
C PRO A 117 0.00 -12.28 8.87
N THR A 118 -0.09 -13.61 8.82
CA THR A 118 -0.57 -14.43 9.95
C THR A 118 0.28 -14.29 11.21
N VAL A 119 1.58 -14.00 11.07
CA VAL A 119 2.49 -13.73 12.21
C VAL A 119 2.10 -12.50 13.03
N ARG A 120 1.21 -11.64 12.49
CA ARG A 120 0.69 -10.47 13.20
C ARG A 120 -0.61 -10.76 13.94
N ILE A 121 -1.21 -11.93 13.74
CA ILE A 121 -2.46 -12.31 14.39
C ILE A 121 -2.11 -12.98 15.72
N PRO A 122 -2.65 -12.49 16.85
CA PRO A 122 -2.47 -13.11 18.16
C PRO A 122 -2.83 -14.60 18.18
N GLU A 123 -2.07 -15.40 18.93
CA GLU A 123 -2.31 -16.84 19.06
C GLU A 123 -3.50 -17.18 19.97
N ASP A 124 -3.95 -16.24 20.79
CA ASP A 124 -5.04 -16.41 21.78
C ASP A 124 -6.45 -16.49 21.15
N GLY A 125 -6.53 -16.38 19.82
CA GLY A 125 -7.77 -16.40 19.07
C GLY A 125 -8.47 -15.04 18.97
N ASP A 126 -7.91 -13.98 19.57
CA ASP A 126 -8.33 -12.63 19.27
C ASP A 126 -7.75 -12.19 17.92
N ILE A 127 -8.58 -11.54 17.11
CA ILE A 127 -8.15 -10.98 15.82
C ILE A 127 -7.57 -9.56 15.99
N TRP A 128 -7.57 -9.02 17.22
CA TRP A 128 -7.14 -7.67 17.56
C TRP A 128 -6.61 -7.57 19.00
N ALA A 129 -5.59 -6.79 19.33
CA ALA A 129 -4.77 -5.94 18.47
C ALA A 129 -3.70 -6.74 17.74
N LEU A 130 -3.40 -6.34 16.50
CA LEU A 130 -2.36 -6.96 15.70
C LEU A 130 -0.98 -6.77 16.34
N GLU A 131 -0.17 -7.82 16.32
CA GLU A 131 1.21 -7.74 16.75
C GLU A 131 2.02 -6.86 15.79
N LYS A 132 3.11 -6.29 16.32
CA LYS A 132 4.07 -5.48 15.55
C LYS A 132 5.19 -6.32 14.92
N THR A 133 5.09 -7.65 15.02
CA THR A 133 6.04 -8.61 14.48
C THR A 133 6.01 -8.58 12.95
N ALA A 134 7.15 -8.26 12.32
CA ALA A 134 7.27 -8.35 10.87
C ALA A 134 7.53 -9.82 10.45
N PRO A 135 6.91 -10.31 9.37
CA PRO A 135 7.23 -11.62 8.84
C PRO A 135 8.67 -11.64 8.33
N ALA A 136 9.38 -12.75 8.56
CA ALA A 136 10.74 -12.95 8.07
C ALA A 136 10.80 -12.97 6.52
N ASP A 137 9.72 -13.42 5.88
CA ASP A 137 9.56 -13.45 4.43
C ASP A 137 8.77 -12.21 3.96
N PRO A 138 9.39 -11.29 3.19
CA PRO A 138 8.71 -10.10 2.68
C PRO A 138 7.51 -10.39 1.77
N SER A 139 7.46 -11.57 1.14
CA SER A 139 6.34 -11.96 0.26
C SER A 139 5.01 -12.07 1.01
N LYS A 140 5.06 -12.26 2.33
CA LYS A 140 3.87 -12.30 3.20
C LYS A 140 3.13 -10.97 3.26
N TRP A 141 3.77 -9.87 2.87
CA TRP A 141 3.10 -8.57 2.74
C TRP A 141 2.30 -8.42 1.45
N SER A 142 2.32 -9.39 0.54
CA SER A 142 1.70 -9.27 -0.79
C SER A 142 0.23 -8.82 -0.74
N ASP A 143 -0.57 -9.25 0.24
CA ASP A 143 -1.97 -8.83 0.35
C ASP A 143 -2.17 -7.36 0.77
N VAL A 144 -1.17 -6.74 1.40
CA VAL A 144 -1.19 -5.32 1.85
C VAL A 144 -0.32 -4.44 0.97
N ARG A 145 0.72 -4.99 0.33
CA ARG A 145 1.64 -4.29 -0.59
C ARG A 145 0.92 -4.01 -1.92
N ARG A 146 -0.07 -3.13 -1.85
CA ARG A 146 -1.02 -2.78 -2.90
C ARG A 146 -1.15 -1.27 -2.94
N GLY A 147 -0.70 -0.65 -4.02
CA GLY A 147 -0.85 0.79 -4.27
C GLY A 147 -2.09 1.10 -5.09
N GLY A 148 -2.19 2.34 -5.56
CA GLY A 148 -3.31 2.77 -6.39
C GLY A 148 -4.56 3.11 -5.58
N CYS A 149 -5.58 3.64 -6.27
CA CYS A 149 -6.81 4.14 -5.64
C CYS A 149 -7.69 3.05 -4.98
N ASN A 150 -7.29 1.77 -5.03
CA ASN A 150 -7.94 0.64 -4.34
C ASN A 150 -6.97 -0.11 -3.40
N GLY A 151 -5.76 0.40 -3.22
CA GLY A 151 -4.71 -0.14 -2.35
C GLY A 151 -4.83 0.34 -0.90
N ILE A 152 -3.68 0.54 -0.23
CA ILE A 152 -3.59 1.03 1.15
C ILE A 152 -4.35 2.34 1.36
N PHE A 153 -4.44 3.20 0.34
CA PHE A 153 -5.25 4.41 0.35
C PHE A 153 -6.66 4.20 0.93
N MET A 154 -7.30 3.08 0.63
CA MET A 154 -8.64 2.76 1.13
C MET A 154 -8.71 2.65 2.65
N VAL A 155 -7.63 2.23 3.30
CA VAL A 155 -7.56 2.11 4.76
C VAL A 155 -7.45 3.49 5.38
N LEU A 156 -6.63 4.40 4.81
CA LEU A 156 -6.54 5.78 5.27
C LEU A 156 -7.89 6.50 5.14
N MET A 157 -8.59 6.28 4.03
CA MET A 157 -9.95 6.82 3.85
C MET A 157 -10.93 6.31 4.91
N CYS A 158 -10.82 5.05 5.34
CA CYS A 158 -11.66 4.54 6.44
C CYS A 158 -11.36 5.24 7.77
N LEU A 159 -10.08 5.57 8.01
CA LEU A 159 -9.64 6.26 9.23
C LEU A 159 -10.02 7.74 9.20
N SER A 160 -10.18 8.35 8.03
CA SER A 160 -10.51 9.77 7.89
C SER A 160 -11.99 10.10 8.08
N TRP A 161 -12.86 9.10 8.23
CA TRP A 161 -14.32 9.31 8.31
C TRP A 161 -14.86 9.54 9.72
N TRP A 162 -14.03 9.43 10.76
CA TRP A 162 -14.46 9.55 12.16
C TRP A 162 -13.36 10.11 13.07
#